data_AF-A0A7V2I6Z8-F1
#
_entry.id   AF-A0A7V2I6Z8-F1
#
_cell.length_a   1.000
_cell.length_b   1.000
_cell.length_c   1.000
_cell.angle_alpha   90.00
_cell.angle_beta   90.00
_cell.angle_gamma   90.00
#
_symmetry.space_group_name_H-M   'P 1'
#
loop_
_entity.id
_entity.type
_entity.pdbx_description
1 polymer ?
#
loop_
_entity_poly.entity_id
_entity_poly.type
_entity_poly.pdbx_seq_one_letter_code
_entity_poly.pdbx_strand_id
1 'polypeptide(L)'
;MARSNPRRPAPVPDAPRPAAAGAEPARPPSLAAATLPRVWQGVGYRPLADPGLARPLFDYAAVPWPPVAPAVAWGAFTAAGGDERLVAALVGERAERAMMLHGPVVVEGETPLEIAAQLVAAVLDHAAALGVETVYARPQGLDRVWVRFGFVPVPESTLPAALAGRPGVGLYGWRGGTALWTFREPAEDV
;
A
#
# COMPACT_ATOMS: atom_id res chain seq x y z
N MET A 1 15.18 58.98 48.79
CA MET A 1 15.12 58.44 47.41
C MET A 1 15.92 57.15 47.36
N ALA A 2 15.25 55.99 47.43
CA ALA A 2 15.87 54.67 47.28
C ALA A 2 15.13 53.95 46.14
N ARG A 3 15.85 53.62 45.06
CA ARG A 3 15.28 52.94 43.88
C ARG A 3 15.37 51.43 44.08
N SER A 4 14.21 50.78 44.17
CA SER A 4 14.07 49.33 44.17
C SER A 4 14.52 48.74 42.83
N ASN A 5 15.41 47.75 42.89
CA ASN A 5 15.93 47.02 41.73
C ASN A 5 15.10 45.72 41.56
N PRO A 6 14.46 45.45 40.41
CA PRO A 6 13.72 44.21 40.22
C PRO A 6 14.69 43.04 39.97
N ARG A 7 14.54 41.97 40.77
CA ARG A 7 15.28 40.71 40.61
C ARG A 7 14.92 40.05 39.27
N ARG A 8 15.92 39.84 38.42
CA ARG A 8 15.83 39.04 37.19
C ARG A 8 15.57 37.56 37.55
N PRO A 9 14.62 36.86 36.90
CA PRO A 9 14.44 35.42 37.12
C PRO A 9 15.68 34.63 36.67
N ALA A 10 16.03 33.60 37.42
CA ALA A 10 17.12 32.68 37.09
C ALA A 10 16.79 31.86 35.82
N PRO A 11 17.79 31.51 34.99
CA PRO A 11 17.59 30.64 33.83
C PRO A 11 17.17 29.24 34.28
N VAL A 12 16.12 28.71 33.64
CA VAL A 12 15.64 27.34 33.82
C VAL A 12 16.70 26.38 33.26
N PRO A 13 17.15 25.36 34.01
CA PRO A 13 18.09 24.37 33.49
C PRO A 13 17.42 23.55 32.37
N ASP A 14 18.13 23.45 31.24
CA ASP A 14 17.74 22.65 30.08
C ASP A 14 17.38 21.22 30.51
N ALA A 15 16.12 20.86 30.29
CA ALA A 15 15.70 19.46 30.39
C ALA A 15 16.44 18.65 29.31
N PRO A 16 17.02 17.50 29.63
CA PRO A 16 17.71 16.66 28.65
C PRO A 16 16.70 16.27 27.55
N ARG A 17 16.99 16.69 26.31
CA ARG A 17 16.30 16.19 25.11
C ARG A 17 16.37 14.66 25.12
N PRO A 18 15.24 13.94 24.99
CA PRO A 18 15.31 12.50 24.78
C PRO A 18 16.09 12.27 23.49
N ALA A 19 17.17 11.49 23.59
CA ALA A 19 17.92 11.02 22.43
C ALA A 19 16.91 10.38 21.48
N ALA A 20 16.86 10.87 20.24
CA ALA A 20 16.17 10.18 19.16
C ALA A 20 16.83 8.80 19.04
N ALA A 21 16.21 7.79 19.64
CA ALA A 21 16.54 6.42 19.39
C ALA A 21 16.40 6.25 17.87
N GLY A 22 17.53 6.09 17.19
CA GLY A 22 17.54 5.63 15.82
C GLY A 22 16.88 4.26 15.81
N ALA A 23 15.58 4.23 15.59
CA ALA A 23 14.88 3.01 15.25
C ALA A 23 15.50 2.56 13.93
N GLU A 24 16.37 1.56 14.01
CA GLU A 24 16.81 0.82 12.83
C GLU A 24 15.53 0.46 12.04
N PRO A 25 15.48 0.71 10.73
CA PRO A 25 14.32 0.35 9.95
C PRO A 25 14.06 -1.14 10.16
N ALA A 26 12.86 -1.48 10.64
CA ALA A 26 12.47 -2.85 10.90
C ALA A 26 12.75 -3.69 9.65
N ARG A 27 13.47 -4.81 9.81
CA ARG A 27 13.77 -5.71 8.70
C ARG A 27 12.44 -6.13 8.04
N PRO A 28 12.31 -6.05 6.70
CA PRO A 28 11.10 -6.48 6.03
C PRO A 28 10.81 -7.97 6.33
N PRO A 29 9.53 -8.36 6.41
CA PRO A 29 9.17 -9.76 6.65
C PRO A 29 9.75 -10.64 5.54
N SER A 30 10.12 -11.88 5.88
CA SER A 30 10.51 -12.86 4.86
C SER A 30 9.34 -13.12 3.90
N LEU A 31 9.63 -13.47 2.65
CA LEU A 31 8.61 -13.80 1.66
C LEU A 31 7.64 -14.88 2.16
N ALA A 32 8.18 -15.95 2.75
CA ALA A 32 7.37 -17.05 3.31
C ALA A 32 6.36 -16.55 4.35
N ALA A 33 6.80 -15.67 5.26
CA ALA A 33 5.92 -15.08 6.28
C ALA A 33 4.88 -14.13 5.67
N ALA A 34 5.29 -13.30 4.70
CA ALA A 34 4.41 -12.33 4.05
C ALA A 34 3.27 -13.00 3.25
N THR A 35 3.49 -14.21 2.76
CA THR A 35 2.53 -14.99 1.96
C THR A 35 1.69 -15.99 2.77
N LEU A 36 1.80 -16.00 4.11
CA LEU A 36 0.96 -16.86 4.93
C LEU A 36 -0.53 -16.49 4.78
N PRO A 37 -1.43 -17.49 4.66
CA PRO A 37 -2.86 -17.25 4.71
C PRO A 37 -3.28 -16.52 5.99
N ARG A 38 -4.25 -15.61 5.86
CA ARG A 38 -4.79 -14.79 6.96
C ARG A 38 -6.29 -15.03 7.06
N VAL A 39 -6.85 -14.84 8.24
CA VAL A 39 -8.31 -14.91 8.44
C VAL A 39 -8.75 -13.69 9.23
N TRP A 40 -9.79 -13.03 8.75
CA TRP A 40 -10.41 -11.91 9.45
C TRP A 40 -11.93 -12.00 9.30
N GLN A 41 -12.64 -11.97 10.43
CA GLN A 41 -14.11 -12.10 10.49
C GLN A 41 -14.67 -13.27 9.65
N GLY A 42 -13.99 -14.42 9.64
CA GLY A 42 -14.43 -15.60 8.89
C GLY A 42 -14.14 -15.56 7.38
N VAL A 43 -13.52 -14.48 6.87
CA VAL A 43 -13.02 -14.38 5.50
C VAL A 43 -11.56 -14.83 5.47
N GLY A 44 -11.22 -15.75 4.58
CA GLY A 44 -9.86 -16.21 4.33
C GLY A 44 -9.16 -15.36 3.27
N TYR A 45 -7.92 -14.94 3.51
CA TYR A 45 -7.11 -14.15 2.59
C TYR A 45 -5.83 -14.91 2.29
N ARG A 46 -5.52 -15.13 1.01
CA ARG A 46 -4.33 -15.88 0.63
C ARG A 46 -3.79 -15.48 -0.74
N PRO A 47 -2.50 -15.71 -1.02
CA PRO A 47 -1.97 -15.63 -2.37
C PRO A 47 -2.70 -16.60 -3.29
N LEU A 48 -2.90 -16.20 -4.54
CA LEU A 48 -3.39 -17.07 -5.60
C LEU A 48 -2.20 -17.69 -6.32
N ALA A 49 -2.14 -19.03 -6.33
CA ALA A 49 -1.10 -19.75 -7.05
C ALA A 49 -1.21 -19.53 -8.56
N ASP A 50 -2.44 -19.46 -9.08
CA ASP A 50 -2.75 -19.02 -10.42
C ASP A 50 -3.45 -17.65 -10.37
N PRO A 51 -2.79 -16.55 -10.78
CA PRO A 51 -3.41 -15.23 -10.88
C PRO A 51 -4.65 -15.22 -11.78
N GLY A 52 -4.73 -16.11 -12.78
CA GLY A 52 -5.86 -16.20 -13.71
C GLY A 52 -7.21 -16.44 -13.03
N LEU A 53 -7.22 -17.04 -11.84
CA LEU A 53 -8.43 -17.23 -11.03
C LEU A 53 -9.12 -15.91 -10.64
N ALA A 54 -8.38 -14.80 -10.56
CA ALA A 54 -8.96 -13.49 -10.26
C ALA A 54 -9.62 -12.83 -11.48
N ARG A 55 -9.26 -13.23 -12.70
CA ARG A 55 -9.68 -12.54 -13.93
C ARG A 55 -11.20 -12.41 -14.07
N PRO A 56 -12.02 -13.45 -13.78
CA PRO A 56 -13.48 -13.31 -13.85
C PRO A 56 -14.04 -12.20 -12.96
N LEU A 57 -13.42 -11.92 -11.79
CA LEU A 57 -13.84 -10.82 -10.93
C LEU A 57 -13.54 -9.46 -11.55
N PHE A 58 -12.35 -9.32 -12.15
CA PHE A 58 -11.95 -8.08 -12.84
C PHE A 58 -12.84 -7.79 -14.05
N ASP A 59 -13.13 -8.82 -14.84
CA ASP A 59 -14.05 -8.73 -15.98
C ASP A 59 -15.46 -8.32 -15.51
N TYR A 60 -15.95 -8.92 -14.42
CA TYR A 60 -17.25 -8.57 -13.83
C TYR A 60 -17.31 -7.11 -13.36
N ALA A 61 -16.26 -6.63 -12.69
CA ALA A 61 -16.19 -5.26 -12.18
C ALA A 61 -15.79 -4.22 -13.24
N ALA A 62 -15.57 -4.64 -14.50
CA ALA A 62 -15.03 -3.83 -15.58
C ALA A 62 -13.71 -3.12 -15.20
N VAL A 63 -12.91 -3.73 -14.31
CA VAL A 63 -11.59 -3.22 -13.94
C VAL A 63 -10.56 -3.79 -14.91
N PRO A 64 -9.74 -2.94 -15.56
CA PRO A 64 -8.75 -3.42 -16.52
C PRO A 64 -7.78 -4.44 -15.91
N TRP A 65 -7.70 -5.61 -16.53
CA TRP A 65 -6.68 -6.61 -16.22
C TRP A 65 -5.29 -6.09 -16.65
N PRO A 66 -4.21 -6.33 -15.89
CA PRO A 66 -2.87 -5.93 -16.29
C PRO A 66 -2.47 -6.53 -17.65
N PRO A 67 -1.76 -5.77 -18.51
CA PRO A 67 -1.36 -6.23 -19.85
C PRO A 67 -0.24 -7.28 -19.81
N VAL A 68 0.43 -7.43 -18.67
CA VAL A 68 1.45 -8.44 -18.42
C VAL A 68 1.01 -9.37 -17.29
N ALA A 69 1.65 -10.54 -17.19
CA ALA A 69 1.37 -11.48 -16.11
C ALA A 69 1.60 -10.82 -14.73
N PRO A 70 0.63 -10.90 -13.80
CA PRO A 70 0.83 -10.39 -12.45
C PRO A 70 2.00 -11.06 -11.75
N ALA A 71 2.84 -10.27 -11.09
CA ALA A 71 3.91 -10.77 -10.23
C ALA A 71 3.37 -11.27 -8.89
N VAL A 72 2.25 -10.71 -8.44
CA VAL A 72 1.52 -11.15 -7.24
C VAL A 72 0.02 -11.13 -7.49
N ALA A 73 -0.69 -12.04 -6.82
CA ALA A 73 -2.14 -12.06 -6.79
C ALA A 73 -2.61 -12.53 -5.41
N TRP A 74 -3.60 -11.85 -4.85
CA TRP A 74 -4.23 -12.19 -3.58
C TRP A 74 -5.73 -12.28 -3.78
N GLY A 75 -6.35 -13.25 -3.09
CA GLY A 75 -7.79 -13.47 -3.08
C GLY A 75 -8.35 -13.47 -1.67
N ALA A 76 -9.60 -13.00 -1.54
CA ALA A 76 -10.41 -13.16 -0.36
C ALA A 76 -11.52 -14.19 -0.62
N PHE A 77 -11.74 -15.06 0.35
CA PHE A 77 -12.56 -16.24 0.23
C PHE A 77 -13.56 -16.34 1.37
N THR A 78 -14.80 -16.70 1.04
CA THR A 78 -15.86 -16.96 2.02
C THR A 78 -16.32 -18.41 1.91
N ALA A 79 -16.70 -19.00 3.04
CA ALA A 79 -17.42 -20.27 3.05
C ALA A 79 -18.89 -19.99 2.72
N ALA A 80 -19.24 -19.99 1.43
CA ALA A 80 -20.59 -19.80 0.97
C ALA A 80 -21.21 -21.17 0.65
N GLY A 81 -22.10 -21.67 1.52
CA GLY A 81 -22.85 -22.90 1.25
C GLY A 81 -22.04 -24.21 1.32
N GLY A 82 -20.90 -24.21 2.01
CA GLY A 82 -20.06 -25.40 2.20
C GLY A 82 -18.82 -25.46 1.32
N ASP A 83 -18.81 -24.72 0.21
CA ASP A 83 -17.64 -24.55 -0.65
C ASP A 83 -17.02 -23.16 -0.47
N GLU A 84 -15.70 -23.11 -0.60
CA GLU A 84 -14.95 -21.86 -0.48
C GLU A 84 -14.97 -21.08 -1.79
N ARG A 85 -15.54 -19.88 -1.77
CA ARG A 85 -15.74 -19.04 -2.95
C ARG A 85 -14.83 -17.82 -2.91
N LEU A 86 -14.18 -17.52 -4.03
CA LEU A 86 -13.44 -16.27 -4.24
C LEU A 86 -14.42 -15.10 -4.40
N VAL A 87 -14.39 -14.13 -3.48
CA VAL A 87 -15.30 -12.97 -3.46
C VAL A 87 -14.61 -11.64 -3.71
N ALA A 88 -13.27 -11.61 -3.59
CA ALA A 88 -12.48 -10.43 -3.89
C ALA A 88 -11.08 -10.81 -4.35
N ALA A 89 -10.45 -9.94 -5.14
CA ALA A 89 -9.07 -10.11 -5.56
C ALA A 89 -8.35 -8.79 -5.77
N LEU A 90 -7.03 -8.84 -5.66
CA LEU A 90 -6.11 -7.75 -5.97
C LEU A 90 -4.87 -8.37 -6.63
N VAL A 91 -4.40 -7.76 -7.72
CA VAL A 91 -3.20 -8.22 -8.43
C VAL A 91 -2.18 -7.11 -8.56
N GLY A 92 -0.90 -7.48 -8.65
CA GLY A 92 0.21 -6.54 -8.76
C GLY A 92 1.12 -6.86 -9.93
N GLU A 93 1.35 -5.89 -10.80
CA GLU A 93 2.38 -5.89 -11.83
C GLU A 93 3.67 -5.31 -11.24
N ARG A 94 4.82 -5.94 -11.48
CA ARG A 94 6.12 -5.48 -10.94
C ARG A 94 7.05 -5.00 -12.04
N ALA A 95 7.70 -3.87 -11.80
CA ALA A 95 8.84 -3.38 -12.57
C ALA A 95 9.98 -2.98 -11.62
N GLU A 96 11.07 -3.76 -11.61
CA GLU A 96 12.23 -3.56 -10.71
C GLU A 96 11.83 -3.48 -9.21
N ARG A 97 11.99 -2.31 -8.59
CA ARG A 97 11.65 -2.00 -7.19
C ARG A 97 10.30 -1.28 -7.08
N ALA A 98 9.51 -1.24 -8.16
CA ALA A 98 8.18 -0.66 -8.20
C ALA A 98 7.11 -1.72 -8.49
N MET A 99 5.88 -1.46 -8.04
CA MET A 99 4.71 -2.30 -8.31
C MET A 99 3.49 -1.44 -8.63
N MET A 100 2.71 -1.81 -9.64
CA MET A 100 1.38 -1.25 -9.93
C MET A 100 0.33 -2.24 -9.44
N LEU A 101 -0.56 -1.81 -8.54
CA LEU A 101 -1.70 -2.59 -8.09
C LEU A 101 -2.91 -2.34 -8.98
N HIS A 102 -3.62 -3.43 -9.27
CA HIS A 102 -4.90 -3.43 -9.96
C HIS A 102 -5.96 -4.05 -9.04
N GLY A 103 -7.14 -3.42 -8.98
CA GLY A 103 -8.12 -3.69 -7.92
C GLY A 103 -7.84 -2.84 -6.66
N PRO A 104 -8.33 -3.22 -5.47
CA PRO A 104 -9.05 -4.45 -5.18
C PRO A 104 -10.43 -4.44 -5.81
N VAL A 105 -10.83 -5.60 -6.34
CA VAL A 105 -12.20 -5.87 -6.77
C VAL A 105 -12.87 -6.69 -5.68
N VAL A 106 -14.05 -6.25 -5.22
CA VAL A 106 -14.88 -6.97 -4.25
C VAL A 106 -16.28 -7.08 -4.85
N VAL A 107 -16.72 -8.31 -5.15
CA VAL A 107 -18.03 -8.54 -5.78
C VAL A 107 -19.10 -8.93 -4.76
N GLU A 108 -18.69 -9.45 -3.61
CA GLU A 108 -19.58 -9.89 -2.54
C GLU A 108 -18.97 -9.66 -1.15
N GLY A 109 -19.84 -9.53 -0.15
CA GLY A 109 -19.45 -9.39 1.25
C GLY A 109 -20.18 -8.24 1.94
N GLU A 110 -20.45 -8.40 3.23
CA GLU A 110 -21.15 -7.38 4.05
C GLU A 110 -20.30 -6.13 4.28
N THR A 111 -18.96 -6.27 4.24
CA THR A 111 -17.99 -5.22 4.57
C THR A 111 -16.94 -5.03 3.46
N PRO A 112 -17.33 -4.59 2.25
CA PRO A 112 -16.45 -4.55 1.08
C PRO A 112 -15.20 -3.69 1.29
N LEU A 113 -15.32 -2.59 2.04
CA LEU A 113 -14.17 -1.74 2.38
C LEU A 113 -13.14 -2.45 3.26
N GLU A 114 -13.58 -3.28 4.21
CA GLU A 114 -12.66 -4.00 5.10
C GLU A 114 -12.04 -5.20 4.39
N ILE A 115 -12.78 -5.90 3.54
CA ILE A 115 -12.22 -6.95 2.67
C ILE A 115 -11.12 -6.36 1.79
N ALA A 116 -11.38 -5.22 1.15
CA ALA A 116 -10.38 -4.49 0.38
C ALA A 116 -9.17 -4.08 1.24
N ALA A 117 -9.40 -3.57 2.45
CA ALA A 117 -8.33 -3.17 3.36
C ALA A 117 -7.42 -4.35 3.75
N GLN A 118 -7.99 -5.52 4.03
CA GLN A 118 -7.20 -6.73 4.32
C GLN A 118 -6.37 -7.19 3.10
N LEU A 119 -6.93 -7.11 1.89
CA LEU A 119 -6.19 -7.41 0.66
C LEU A 119 -5.03 -6.43 0.43
N VAL A 120 -5.27 -5.13 0.62
CA VAL A 120 -4.23 -4.10 0.48
C VAL A 120 -3.13 -4.29 1.54
N ALA A 121 -3.48 -4.57 2.79
CA ALA A 121 -2.49 -4.88 3.82
C ALA A 121 -1.62 -6.09 3.42
N ALA A 122 -2.26 -7.18 2.98
CA ALA A 122 -1.55 -8.40 2.61
C ALA A 122 -0.63 -8.21 1.39
N VAL A 123 -1.07 -7.47 0.37
CA VAL A 123 -0.21 -7.22 -0.80
C VAL A 123 0.94 -6.27 -0.48
N LEU A 124 0.76 -5.30 0.41
CA LEU A 124 1.86 -4.40 0.81
C LEU A 124 2.95 -5.15 1.56
N ASP A 125 2.58 -6.07 2.46
CA ASP A 125 3.56 -6.94 3.14
C ASP A 125 4.29 -7.84 2.12
N HIS A 126 3.56 -8.40 1.15
CA HIS A 126 4.14 -9.22 0.08
C HIS A 126 5.08 -8.38 -0.81
N ALA A 127 4.68 -7.18 -1.21
CA ALA A 127 5.51 -6.27 -2.01
C ALA A 127 6.80 -5.89 -1.27
N ALA A 128 6.71 -5.57 0.03
CA ALA A 128 7.87 -5.28 0.86
C ALA A 128 8.83 -6.48 0.93
N ALA A 129 8.30 -7.69 1.12
CA ALA A 129 9.10 -8.92 1.13
C ALA A 129 9.77 -9.23 -0.23
N LEU A 130 9.19 -8.75 -1.33
CA LEU A 130 9.75 -8.81 -2.67
C LEU A 130 10.80 -7.73 -2.95
N GLY A 131 11.04 -6.81 -2.01
CA GLY A 131 11.95 -5.68 -2.17
C GLY A 131 11.39 -4.54 -3.03
N VAL A 132 10.07 -4.43 -3.13
CA VAL A 132 9.39 -3.27 -3.74
C VAL A 132 9.48 -2.10 -2.77
N GLU A 133 9.92 -0.95 -3.27
CA GLU A 133 10.04 0.30 -2.50
C GLU A 133 8.90 1.27 -2.78
N THR A 134 8.37 1.27 -4.01
CA THR A 134 7.26 2.15 -4.38
C THR A 134 6.11 1.34 -4.96
N VAL A 135 4.93 1.52 -4.39
CA VAL A 135 3.70 0.89 -4.85
C VAL A 135 2.79 1.97 -5.43
N TYR A 136 2.27 1.73 -6.61
CA TYR A 136 1.36 2.60 -7.32
C TYR A 136 -0.01 1.94 -7.42
N ALA A 137 -1.05 2.74 -7.51
CA ALA A 137 -2.39 2.28 -7.82
C ALA A 137 -3.13 3.36 -8.61
N ARG A 138 -4.08 2.93 -9.44
CA ARG A 138 -5.11 3.80 -10.01
C ARG A 138 -6.45 3.42 -9.38
N PRO A 139 -6.90 4.13 -8.33
CA PRO A 139 -8.14 3.80 -7.66
C PRO A 139 -9.32 3.73 -8.63
N GLN A 140 -10.12 2.67 -8.52
CA GLN A 140 -11.36 2.47 -9.30
C GLN A 140 -12.55 2.40 -8.33
N GLY A 141 -12.59 3.34 -7.37
CA GLY A 141 -13.47 3.31 -6.20
C GLY A 141 -12.77 2.79 -4.95
N LEU A 142 -13.56 2.66 -3.87
CA LEU A 142 -13.07 2.36 -2.52
C LEU A 142 -11.96 3.31 -2.06
N ASP A 143 -11.98 4.58 -2.48
CA ASP A 143 -10.88 5.54 -2.33
C ASP A 143 -10.34 5.66 -0.90
N ARG A 144 -11.25 5.49 0.07
CA ARG A 144 -10.93 5.49 1.50
C ARG A 144 -9.89 4.44 1.88
N VAL A 145 -9.81 3.30 1.18
CA VAL A 145 -8.80 2.27 1.45
C VAL A 145 -7.40 2.81 1.17
N TRP A 146 -7.18 3.42 0.02
CA TRP A 146 -5.86 3.94 -0.37
C TRP A 146 -5.39 5.02 0.58
N VAL A 147 -6.29 5.95 0.92
CA VAL A 147 -6.00 7.02 1.89
C VAL A 147 -5.67 6.44 3.27
N ARG A 148 -6.41 5.41 3.73
CA ARG A 148 -6.15 4.73 5.02
C ARG A 148 -4.76 4.12 5.09
N PHE A 149 -4.22 3.62 3.97
CA PHE A 149 -2.86 3.07 3.90
C PHE A 149 -1.79 4.13 3.60
N GLY A 150 -2.17 5.41 3.51
CA GLY A 150 -1.23 6.51 3.27
C GLY A 150 -0.78 6.65 1.82
N PHE A 151 -1.56 6.13 0.86
CA PHE A 151 -1.35 6.45 -0.54
C PHE A 151 -1.71 7.92 -0.78
N VAL A 152 -0.88 8.61 -1.56
CA VAL A 152 -1.09 10.02 -1.94
C VAL A 152 -1.17 10.17 -3.45
N PRO A 153 -1.91 11.17 -3.97
CA PRO A 153 -1.89 11.49 -5.39
C PRO A 153 -0.47 11.87 -5.84
N VAL A 154 -0.03 11.35 -7.00
CA VAL A 154 1.29 11.61 -7.59
C VAL A 154 1.16 11.80 -9.11
N PRO A 155 2.07 12.55 -9.76
CA PRO A 155 2.01 12.73 -11.21
C PRO A 155 2.52 11.49 -11.97
N GLU A 156 2.05 11.32 -13.21
CA GLU A 156 2.41 10.21 -14.11
C GLU A 156 3.93 10.09 -14.33
N SER A 157 4.65 11.22 -14.32
CA SER A 157 6.10 11.27 -14.47
C SER A 157 6.87 10.53 -13.37
N THR A 158 6.20 10.14 -12.28
CA THR A 158 6.79 9.31 -11.22
C THR A 158 6.79 7.81 -11.55
N LEU A 159 6.05 7.37 -12.56
CA LEU A 159 6.01 5.96 -12.95
C LEU A 159 7.30 5.57 -13.69
N PRO A 160 7.87 4.39 -13.39
CA PRO A 160 8.80 3.76 -14.30
C PRO A 160 8.17 3.58 -15.68
N ALA A 161 8.96 3.75 -16.74
CA ALA A 161 8.48 3.65 -18.11
C ALA A 161 7.70 2.35 -18.40
N ALA A 162 8.11 1.23 -17.79
CA ALA A 162 7.45 -0.06 -17.92
C ALA A 162 5.99 -0.07 -17.40
N LEU A 163 5.67 0.76 -16.39
CA LEU A 163 4.35 0.85 -15.75
C LEU A 163 3.51 2.03 -16.28
N ALA A 164 4.06 2.85 -17.17
CA ALA A 164 3.34 3.99 -17.73
C ALA A 164 2.18 3.56 -18.65
N GLY A 165 1.19 4.45 -18.81
CA GLY A 165 0.09 4.24 -19.76
C GLY A 165 -0.93 3.18 -19.35
N ARG A 166 -0.90 2.69 -18.10
CA ARG A 166 -1.96 1.83 -17.58
C ARG A 166 -3.27 2.63 -17.49
N PRO A 167 -4.42 2.06 -17.90
CA PRO A 167 -5.70 2.78 -17.91
C PRO A 167 -6.19 3.09 -16.49
N GLY A 168 -6.95 4.18 -16.35
CA GLY A 168 -7.58 4.61 -15.11
C GLY A 168 -7.46 6.11 -14.86
N VAL A 169 -8.22 6.62 -13.89
CA VAL A 169 -8.21 8.05 -13.54
C VAL A 169 -7.42 8.24 -12.25
N GLY A 170 -6.55 9.26 -12.24
CA GLY A 170 -5.66 9.54 -11.13
C GLY A 170 -4.54 8.50 -11.00
N LEU A 171 -3.54 8.85 -10.21
CA LEU A 171 -2.42 7.98 -9.88
C LEU A 171 -2.06 8.24 -8.43
N TYR A 172 -1.99 7.17 -7.66
CA TYR A 172 -1.64 7.21 -6.26
C TYR A 172 -0.35 6.41 -6.04
N GLY A 173 0.45 6.87 -5.09
CA GLY A 173 1.72 6.25 -4.75
C GLY A 173 1.87 6.04 -3.25
N TRP A 174 2.60 5.00 -2.88
CA TRP A 174 2.96 4.63 -1.52
C TRP A 174 4.43 4.24 -1.41
N ARG A 175 5.12 4.74 -0.37
CA ARG A 175 6.51 4.41 -0.02
C ARG A 175 6.62 4.16 1.48
N GLY A 176 6.34 2.93 1.91
CA GLY A 176 6.49 2.53 3.32
C GLY A 176 5.62 3.33 4.31
N GLY A 177 4.48 3.87 3.87
CA GLY A 177 3.60 4.70 4.70
C GLY A 177 4.16 6.08 5.05
N THR A 178 5.31 6.46 4.49
CA THR A 178 5.88 7.79 4.69
C THR A 178 5.23 8.78 3.71
N ALA A 179 4.69 9.88 4.23
CA ALA A 179 4.12 10.96 3.40
C ALA A 179 5.18 11.75 2.60
N LEU A 180 6.45 11.37 2.70
CA LEU A 180 7.56 12.08 2.07
C LEU A 180 7.78 11.56 0.66
N TRP A 181 7.03 12.12 -0.29
CA TRP A 181 7.33 12.01 -1.71
C TRP A 181 8.38 13.05 -2.08
N THR A 182 9.67 12.71 -2.01
CA THR A 182 10.71 13.58 -2.55
C THR A 182 10.77 13.37 -4.07
N PHE A 183 10.33 14.37 -4.82
CA PHE A 183 10.59 14.45 -6.26
C PHE A 183 12.10 14.68 -6.44
N ARG A 184 12.82 13.69 -6.99
CA ARG A 184 14.18 13.93 -7.46
C ARG A 184 14.04 14.68 -8.78
N GLU A 185 14.49 15.94 -8.82
CA GLU A 185 14.67 16.64 -10.09
C GLU A 185 15.64 15.82 -10.97
N PRO A 186 15.35 15.61 -12.26
CA PRO A 186 16.32 15.02 -13.16
C PRO A 186 17.54 15.94 -13.17
N ALA A 187 18.73 15.37 -12.94
CA ALA A 187 19.96 16.12 -13.14
C ALA A 187 19.97 16.59 -14.60
N GLU A 188 20.00 17.90 -14.81
CA GLU A 188 20.32 18.45 -16.12
C GLU A 188 21.73 17.94 -16.46
N ASP A 189 21.83 17.09 -17.49
CA ASP A 189 23.09 16.81 -18.14
C ASP A 189 23.60 18.14 -18.73
N VAL A 190 24.62 18.72 -18.09
CA VAL A 190 25.40 19.88 -18.60
C VAL A 190 26.64 19.37 -19.32
#